data_AF-A0A6A6LL80-F1
#
_entry.id   AF-A0A6A6LL80-F1
#
_cell.length_a   1.000
_cell.length_b   1.000
_cell.length_c   1.000
_cell.angle_alpha   90.00
_cell.angle_beta   90.00
_cell.angle_gamma   90.00
#
_symmetry.space_group_name_H-M   'P 1'
#
loop_
_entity.id
_entity.type
_entity.pdbx_description
1 polymer ?
#
loop_
_entity_poly.entity_id
_entity_poly.type
_entity_poly.pdbx_seq_one_letter_code
_entity_poly.pdbx_strand_id
1 'polypeptide(L)' 'MVEFQISGERNKEEEKNDKWHRLERSSGKFLRRFRLPENAKMDNVKASLENGVLTVKVPKEEIKNPEDWCELLSINKG' A
#
# COMPACT_ATOMS: atom_id res chain seq x y z
N MET A 1 3.09 3.98 -15.94
CA MET A 1 2.64 3.68 -14.56
C MET A 1 3.29 2.39 -14.08
N VAL A 2 3.55 2.23 -12.78
CA VAL A 2 4.19 1.02 -12.20
C VAL A 2 3.19 0.25 -11.33
N GLU A 3 3.15 -1.08 -11.42
CA GLU A 3 2.32 -1.92 -10.55
C GLU A 3 3.03 -2.19 -9.22
N PHE A 4 2.34 -1.92 -8.10
CA PHE A 4 2.81 -2.18 -6.75
C PHE A 4 1.85 -3.09 -6.00
N GLN A 5 2.38 -4.11 -5.35
CA GLN A 5 1.59 -5.18 -4.73
C GLN A 5 1.89 -5.31 -3.24
N ILE A 6 0.82 -5.45 -2.46
CA ILE A 6 0.86 -5.86 -1.06
C ILE A 6 0.10 -7.18 -0.92
N SER A 7 0.76 -8.19 -0.37
CA SER A 7 0.17 -9.50 -0.11
C SER A 7 0.57 -10.01 1.26
N GLY A 8 -0.28 -10.83 1.87
CA GLY A 8 0.02 -11.49 3.13
C GLY A 8 -1.03 -12.52 3.50
N GLU A 9 -0.86 -13.14 4.66
CA GLU A 9 -1.77 -14.14 5.19
C GLU A 9 -1.99 -13.89 6.68
N ARG A 10 -3.25 -13.91 7.11
CA ARG A 10 -3.61 -13.95 8.52
C ARG A 10 -3.89 -15.40 8.89
N ASN A 11 -2.99 -15.99 9.66
CA ASN A 11 -3.20 -17.33 10.21
C ASN A 11 -4.35 -17.33 11.22
N LYS A 12 -5.05 -18.46 11.30
CA LYS A 12 -6.01 -18.71 12.37
C LYS A 12 -5.22 -19.03 13.63
N GLU A 13 -5.60 -18.42 14.76
CA GLU A 13 -5.09 -18.86 16.07
C GLU A 13 -5.75 -20.21 16.40
N GLU A 14 -4.94 -21.26 16.49
CA GLU A 14 -5.38 -22.59 16.95
C GLU A 14 -5.13 -22.71 18.46
N GLU A 15 -6.13 -22.39 19.27
CA GLU A 15 -6.13 -22.78 20.68
C GLU A 15 -6.69 -24.20 20.82
N LYS A 16 -5.80 -25.13 21.17
CA LYS A 16 -6.04 -26.59 21.11
C LYS A 16 -7.11 -27.13 22.07
N ASN A 17 -7.71 -26.30 22.92
CA ASN A 17 -8.73 -26.74 23.90
C ASN A 17 -9.96 -25.81 24.01
N ASP A 18 -10.08 -24.79 23.16
CA ASP A 18 -11.13 -23.77 23.32
C ASP A 18 -12.33 -24.03 22.39
N LYS A 19 -13.51 -24.18 23.00
CA LYS A 19 -14.78 -24.31 22.29
C LYS A 19 -15.30 -22.91 21.95
N TRP A 20 -15.00 -22.46 20.73
CA TRP A 20 -15.48 -21.18 20.21
C TRP A 20 -17.01 -21.14 20.15
N HIS A 21 -17.64 -20.27 20.95
CA HIS A 21 -19.07 -19.98 20.83
C HIS A 21 -19.38 -19.09 19.62
N ARG A 22 -18.42 -18.26 19.19
CA ARG A 22 -18.53 -17.35 18.05
C ARG A 22 -17.16 -16.98 17.50
N LEU A 23 -17.04 -16.95 16.17
CA LEU A 23 -15.84 -16.52 15.45
C LEU A 23 -16.22 -15.40 14.48
N GLU A 24 -15.80 -14.18 14.77
CA GLU A 24 -16.14 -13.00 13.96
C GLU A 24 -14.99 -12.56 13.03
N ARG A 25 -13.75 -12.87 13.39
CA ARG A 25 -12.56 -12.48 12.64
C ARG A 25 -12.18 -13.56 11.65
N SER A 26 -12.13 -13.20 10.36
CA SER A 26 -11.67 -14.10 9.31
C SER A 26 -10.15 -14.23 9.30
N SER A 27 -9.68 -15.45 9.04
CA SER A 27 -8.31 -15.77 8.65
C SER A 27 -8.22 -15.93 7.13
N GLY A 28 -7.02 -15.81 6.57
CA GLY A 28 -6.77 -16.10 5.15
C GLY A 28 -5.79 -15.15 4.48
N LYS A 29 -5.57 -15.43 3.19
CA LYS A 29 -4.67 -14.67 2.30
C LYS A 29 -5.33 -13.39 1.82
N PHE A 30 -4.56 -12.33 1.69
CA PHE A 30 -4.98 -11.07 1.10
C PHE A 30 -3.99 -10.58 0.05
N LEU A 31 -4.54 -9.85 -0.92
CA LEU A 31 -3.82 -9.22 -2.01
C LEU A 31 -4.44 -7.86 -2.31
N ARG A 32 -3.60 -6.84 -2.42
CA ARG A 32 -3.95 -5.49 -2.86
C ARG A 32 -2.93 -5.02 -3.87
N ARG A 33 -3.41 -4.44 -4.96
CA ARG A 33 -2.58 -3.93 -6.06
C ARG A 33 -2.90 -2.47 -6.28
N PHE A 34 -1.86 -1.68 -6.46
CA PHE A 34 -1.90 -0.24 -6.65
C PHE A 34 -1.18 0.09 -7.95
N ARG A 35 -1.71 1.09 -8.67
CA ARG A 35 -0.99 1.71 -9.78
C ARG A 35 -0.30 2.95 -9.24
N LEU A 36 1.02 2.95 -9.29
CA LEU A 36 1.83 4.09 -8.90
C LEU A 36 2.17 4.94 -10.13
N PRO A 37 2.37 6.26 -9.94
CA PRO A 37 2.87 7.12 -11.00
C PRO A 37 4.26 6.67 -11.45
N GLU A 38 4.67 7.10 -12.64
CA GLU A 38 5.96 6.70 -13.23
C GLU A 38 7.15 7.25 -12.45
N ASN A 39 6.99 8.40 -11.82
CA ASN A 39 8.01 9.00 -10.98
C ASN A 39 8.08 8.41 -9.56
N ALA A 40 7.59 7.19 -9.33
CA ALA A 40 7.74 6.51 -8.04
C ALA A 40 9.15 5.90 -7.90
N LYS A 41 9.88 6.24 -6.83
CA LYS A 41 11.19 5.68 -6.52
C LYS A 41 11.06 4.33 -5.81
N MET A 42 10.86 3.27 -6.59
CA MET A 42 10.63 1.91 -6.08
C MET A 42 11.79 1.37 -5.22
N ASP A 43 13.03 1.76 -5.52
CA ASP A 43 14.19 1.32 -4.75
C ASP A 43 14.25 1.93 -3.34
N ASN A 44 13.46 2.98 -3.08
CA ASN A 44 13.44 3.72 -1.82
C ASN A 44 12.14 3.53 -1.02
N VAL A 45 11.38 2.47 -1.32
CA VAL A 45 10.16 2.14 -0.57
C VAL A 45 10.51 1.79 0.88
N LYS A 46 9.78 2.38 1.83
CA LYS A 46 9.88 2.06 3.25
C LYS A 46 8.55 1.56 3.78
N ALA A 47 8.58 0.56 4.66
CA ALA A 47 7.39 0.02 5.29
C ALA A 47 7.58 -0.10 6.80
N SER A 48 6.51 0.12 7.56
CA SER A 48 6.44 -0.10 9.00
C SER A 48 5.10 -0.71 9.38
N LEU A 49 5.10 -1.61 10.36
CA LEU A 49 3.89 -2.24 10.90
C LEU A 49 3.80 -1.89 12.38
N GLU A 50 2.78 -1.13 12.75
CA GLU A 50 2.60 -0.67 14.13
C GLU A 50 1.12 -0.77 14.50
N ASN A 51 0.82 -1.36 15.66
CA ASN A 51 -0.55 -1.56 16.16
C ASN A 51 -1.50 -2.23 15.14
N GLY A 52 -0.97 -3.16 14.33
CA GLY A 52 -1.73 -3.87 13.30
C GLY A 52 -1.95 -3.09 11.99
N VAL A 53 -1.32 -1.91 11.84
CA VAL A 53 -1.44 -1.07 10.63
C VAL A 53 -0.13 -1.08 9.85
N LEU A 54 -0.18 -1.62 8.63
CA LEU A 54 0.92 -1.54 7.68
C LEU A 54 0.92 -0.17 7.00
N THR A 55 1.96 0.62 7.25
CA THR A 55 2.22 1.89 6.57
C THR A 55 3.32 1.69 5.53
N VAL A 56 3.05 2.02 4.27
CA VAL A 56 4.02 1.98 3.18
C VAL A 56 4.24 3.39 2.64
N LYS A 57 5.50 3.84 2.61
CA LYS A 57 5.91 5.13 2.06
C LYS A 57 6.69 4.90 0.77
N VAL A 58 6.15 5.41 -0.33
CA VAL A 58 6.80 5.37 -1.65
C VAL A 58 7.18 6.81 -2.03
N PRO A 59 8.48 7.18 -2.03
CA PRO A 59 8.91 8.50 -2.43
C PRO A 59 8.66 8.73 -3.92
N LYS A 60 8.38 9.97 -4.30
CA LYS A 60 8.37 10.39 -5.71
C LYS A 60 9.71 11.03 -6.08
N GLU A 61 10.06 10.99 -7.35
CA GLU A 61 11.12 11.84 -7.88
C GLU A 61 10.70 13.30 -7.80
N GLU A 62 11.66 14.13 -7.37
CA GLU A 62 11.47 15.57 -7.37
C GLU A 62 11.40 16.06 -8.82
N ILE A 63 10.34 16.79 -9.13
CA ILE A 63 10.20 17.49 -10.41
C ILE A 63 11.18 18.66 -10.35
N LYS A 64 12.17 18.65 -11.24
CA LYS A 64 13.33 19.55 -11.19
C LYS A 64 12.99 21.01 -11.48
N ASN A 65 11.84 21.30 -12.10
CA ASN A 65 11.48 22.67 -12.47
C ASN A 65 10.05 23.05 -12.01
N PRO A 66 9.88 24.17 -11.27
CA PRO A 66 8.57 24.74 -10.95
C PRO A 66 7.67 25.02 -12.17
N GLU A 67 8.26 25.28 -13.34
CA GLU A 67 7.49 25.56 -14.58
C GLU A 67 6.74 24.33 -15.11
N ASP A 68 7.24 23.11 -14.86
CA ASP A 68 6.57 21.86 -15.24
C ASP A 68 5.20 21.70 -14.53
N TRP A 69 5.04 22.33 -13.36
CA TRP A 69 3.76 22.36 -12.64
C TRP A 69 2.72 23.24 -13.35
N CYS A 70 3.13 24.32 -14.01
CA CYS A 70 2.25 25.20 -14.77
C CYS A 70 1.72 24.52 -16.04
N GLU A 71 2.54 23.69 -16.69
CA GLU A 71 2.10 22.86 -17.83
C GLU A 71 1.08 21.80 -17.39
N LEU A 72 1.36 21.07 -16.30
CA LEU A 72 0.46 20.03 -15.76
C LEU A 72 -0.90 20.57 -15.26
N LEU A 73 -0.91 21.76 -14.66
CA LEU A 73 -2.16 22.42 -14.25
C LEU A 73 -2.99 22.91 -15.44
N SER A 74 -2.33 23.28 -16.54
CA SER A 74 -3.02 23.71 -17.77
C SER A 74 -3.69 22.53 -18.50
N ILE A 75 -3.09 21.33 -18.41
CA ILE A 75 -3.64 20.10 -19.01
C ILE A 75 -4.90 19.58 -18.29
N ASN A 76 -5.03 19.79 -16.98
CA ASN A 76 -6.15 19.26 -16.18
C ASN A 76 -7.34 20.23 -16.04
N LYS A 77 -7.36 21.36 -16.76
CA LYS A 77 -8.47 22.33 -16.75
C LYS A 77 -9.50 22.13 -17.87
N GLY A 78 -9.49 20.96 -18.52
CA GLY A 78 -10.49 20.56 -19.52
C GLY A 78 -11.69 19.85 -18.90
#